data_AF-A0A815TAY2-F1
#
_entry.id   AF-A0A815TAY2-F1
#
_cell.length_a   1.000
_cell.length_b   1.000
_cell.length_c   1.000
_cell.angle_alpha   90.00
_cell.angle_beta   90.00
_cell.angle_gamma   90.00
#
_symmetry.space_group_name_H-M   'P 1'
#
loop_
_entity.id
_entity.type
_entity.pdbx_description
1 polymer ?
#
loop_
_entity_poly.entity_id
_entity_poly.type
_entity_poly.pdbx_seq_one_letter_code
_entity_poly.pdbx_strand_id
1 'polypeptide(L)'
;QNRLGAIFMIVSSKILSTVTAIEPLVKERPLFIHEVVSGYYRVPTFFVAKLICDILPLRIIPSIIYSLIVYFMTGLQRTATKFFIFLLTIFLCSLFGSAICFFFSALIPMFAVALVIVVLIFVVMMIFSGFVVDLGSLYSWIGWLKWLSAFRYASNLLTINEFRDITFCLANMTSICPTNGTDILKSKQIDYQTGWDRWKDILALGAMVVAFYVLALIQLIRMKKTK
;
A
#
# COMPACT_ATOMS: atom_id res chain seq x y z
N GLN A 1 -1.63 16.49 15.27
CA GLN A 1 -2.77 15.56 15.04
C GLN A 1 -3.28 15.62 13.59
N ASN A 2 -3.60 16.81 13.05
CA ASN A 2 -4.19 16.96 11.69
C ASN A 2 -3.36 16.31 10.55
N ARG A 3 -2.02 16.49 10.55
CA ARG A 3 -1.14 15.90 9.51
C ARG A 3 -1.08 14.37 9.54
N LEU A 4 -1.05 13.76 10.73
CA LEU A 4 -1.07 12.29 10.88
C LEU A 4 -2.40 11.70 10.39
N GLY A 5 -3.52 12.33 10.72
CA GLY A 5 -4.84 11.91 10.22
C GLY A 5 -4.95 12.02 8.70
N ALA A 6 -4.39 13.09 8.12
CA ALA A 6 -4.32 13.23 6.66
C ALA A 6 -3.51 12.11 6.03
N ILE A 7 -2.29 11.82 6.52
CA ILE A 7 -1.44 10.73 6.01
C ILE A 7 -2.18 9.38 6.05
N PHE A 8 -2.83 9.08 7.18
CA PHE A 8 -3.60 7.84 7.33
C PHE A 8 -4.75 7.73 6.32
N MET A 9 -5.51 8.81 6.11
CA MET A 9 -6.60 8.84 5.13
C MET A 9 -6.09 8.72 3.69
N ILE A 10 -4.96 9.34 3.37
CA ILE A 10 -4.32 9.26 2.05
C ILE A 10 -3.90 7.82 1.75
N VAL A 11 -3.17 7.17 2.67
CA VAL A 11 -2.74 5.78 2.50
C VAL A 11 -3.94 4.85 2.38
N SER A 12 -4.93 5.02 3.27
CA SER A 12 -6.10 4.15 3.30
C SER A 12 -6.94 4.29 2.05
N SER A 13 -7.29 5.52 1.66
CA SER A 13 -8.05 5.76 0.41
C SER A 13 -7.31 5.22 -0.81
N LYS A 14 -5.98 5.35 -0.87
CA LYS A 14 -5.19 4.83 -1.98
C LYS A 14 -5.27 3.29 -2.07
N ILE A 15 -5.09 2.58 -0.96
CA ILE A 15 -5.14 1.11 -0.96
C ILE A 15 -6.58 0.61 -1.22
N LEU A 16 -7.59 1.20 -0.58
CA LEU A 16 -8.99 0.79 -0.82
C LEU A 16 -9.45 1.04 -2.26
N SER A 17 -8.93 2.07 -2.93
CA SER A 17 -9.28 2.34 -4.34
C SER A 17 -8.87 1.22 -5.31
N THR A 18 -7.90 0.38 -4.94
CA THR A 18 -7.39 -0.68 -5.84
C THR A 18 -8.29 -1.90 -5.92
N VAL A 19 -9.34 -1.98 -5.10
CA VAL A 19 -10.26 -3.11 -5.03
C VAL A 19 -10.94 -3.39 -6.38
N THR A 20 -11.07 -2.38 -7.23
CA THR A 20 -11.60 -2.51 -8.60
C THR A 20 -10.74 -3.40 -9.50
N ALA A 21 -9.48 -3.67 -9.14
CA ALA A 21 -8.57 -4.53 -9.90
C ALA A 21 -8.96 -6.03 -9.86
N ILE A 22 -9.93 -6.42 -9.04
CA ILE A 22 -10.45 -7.80 -8.99
C ILE A 22 -11.26 -8.13 -10.25
N GLU A 23 -12.05 -7.18 -10.76
CA GLU A 23 -13.03 -7.41 -11.82
C GLU A 23 -12.42 -7.91 -13.14
N PRO A 24 -11.33 -7.31 -13.68
CA PRO A 24 -10.80 -7.69 -14.97
C PRO A 24 -10.35 -9.15 -15.03
N LEU A 25 -9.69 -9.65 -13.98
CA LEU A 25 -9.19 -11.02 -13.95
C LEU A 25 -10.33 -12.03 -13.80
N VAL A 26 -11.34 -11.72 -12.97
CA VAL A 26 -12.51 -12.61 -12.78
C VAL A 26 -13.32 -12.70 -14.09
N LYS A 27 -13.53 -11.58 -14.78
CA LYS A 27 -14.31 -11.52 -16.02
C LYS A 27 -13.62 -12.23 -17.19
N GLU A 28 -12.30 -12.12 -17.31
CA GLU A 28 -11.53 -12.73 -18.40
C GLU A 28 -11.15 -14.21 -18.14
N ARG A 29 -11.36 -14.70 -16.92
CA ARG A 29 -11.04 -16.07 -16.50
C ARG A 29 -11.53 -17.17 -17.46
N PRO A 30 -12.80 -17.20 -17.94
CA PRO A 30 -13.25 -18.26 -18.84
C PRO A 30 -12.53 -18.23 -20.19
N LEU A 31 -12.29 -17.03 -20.74
CA LEU A 31 -11.54 -16.85 -21.99
C LEU A 31 -10.09 -17.32 -21.82
N PHE A 32 -9.46 -16.92 -20.72
CA PHE A 32 -8.10 -17.36 -20.38
C PHE A 32 -7.98 -18.89 -20.30
N ILE A 33 -8.93 -19.57 -19.65
CA ILE A 33 -8.89 -21.04 -19.56
C ILE A 33 -8.99 -21.67 -20.95
N HIS A 34 -9.91 -21.17 -21.79
CA HIS A 34 -10.10 -21.65 -23.15
C HIS A 34 -8.84 -21.48 -24.02
N GLU A 35 -8.22 -20.29 -23.99
CA GLU A 35 -7.02 -19.98 -24.78
C GLU A 35 -5.81 -20.81 -24.34
N VAL A 36 -5.67 -21.06 -23.04
CA VAL A 36 -4.55 -21.85 -22.51
C VAL A 36 -4.72 -23.36 -22.77
N VAL A 37 -5.95 -23.89 -22.72
CA VAL A 37 -6.23 -25.29 -23.09
C VAL A 37 -6.04 -25.49 -24.60
N SER A 38 -6.37 -24.49 -25.40
CA SER A 38 -6.18 -24.50 -26.86
C SER A 38 -4.72 -24.28 -27.29
N GLY A 39 -3.82 -23.94 -26.35
CA GLY A 39 -2.39 -23.82 -26.61
C GLY A 39 -1.93 -22.49 -27.21
N TYR A 40 -2.73 -21.41 -27.14
CA TYR A 40 -2.35 -20.10 -27.69
C TYR A 40 -1.16 -19.47 -26.95
N TYR A 41 -1.10 -19.59 -25.62
CA TYR A 41 0.00 -19.04 -24.81
C TYR A 41 0.18 -19.76 -23.47
N ARG A 42 1.32 -19.51 -22.82
CA ARG A 42 1.63 -20.01 -21.47
C ARG A 42 1.07 -19.06 -20.39
N VAL A 43 0.69 -19.61 -19.25
CA VAL A 43 0.19 -18.86 -18.07
C VAL A 43 1.09 -17.68 -17.66
N PRO A 44 2.42 -17.82 -17.51
CA PRO A 44 3.28 -16.69 -17.14
C PRO A 44 3.29 -15.57 -18.18
N THR A 45 3.19 -15.88 -19.48
CA THR A 45 3.16 -14.88 -20.55
C THR A 45 1.91 -14.00 -20.43
N PHE A 46 0.75 -14.62 -20.20
CA PHE A 46 -0.50 -13.90 -19.94
C PHE A 46 -0.41 -13.04 -18.68
N PHE A 47 0.12 -13.60 -17.59
CA PHE A 47 0.21 -12.87 -16.32
C PHE A 47 1.10 -11.63 -16.45
N VAL A 48 2.27 -11.74 -17.08
CA VAL A 48 3.16 -10.60 -17.31
C VAL A 48 2.51 -9.55 -18.22
N ALA A 49 1.85 -9.96 -19.30
CA ALA A 49 1.13 -9.04 -20.17
C ALA A 49 0.02 -8.29 -19.40
N LYS A 50 -0.76 -9.00 -18.58
CA LYS A 50 -1.81 -8.40 -17.76
C LYS A 50 -1.26 -7.43 -16.73
N LEU A 51 -0.13 -7.77 -16.09
CA LEU A 51 0.55 -6.89 -15.15
C LEU A 51 1.06 -5.61 -15.82
N ILE A 52 1.65 -5.70 -17.01
CA ILE A 52 2.12 -4.52 -17.75
C ILE A 52 0.94 -3.59 -18.08
N CYS A 53 -0.17 -4.17 -18.56
CA CYS A 53 -1.38 -3.42 -18.87
C CYS A 53 -2.08 -2.82 -17.63
N ASP A 54 -1.92 -3.42 -16.44
CA ASP A 54 -2.47 -2.88 -15.20
C ASP A 54 -1.55 -1.80 -14.59
N ILE A 55 -0.24 -2.07 -14.54
CA ILE A 55 0.73 -1.19 -13.87
C ILE A 55 0.91 0.12 -14.65
N LEU A 56 1.15 0.06 -15.96
CA LEU A 56 1.52 1.24 -16.75
C LEU A 56 0.37 2.27 -16.83
N PRO A 57 -0.79 1.98 -17.46
CA PRO A 57 -1.83 2.97 -17.61
C PRO A 57 -2.69 3.16 -16.35
N LEU A 58 -3.06 2.09 -15.65
CA LEU A 58 -4.06 2.16 -14.58
C LEU A 58 -3.47 2.49 -13.21
N ARG A 59 -2.15 2.36 -13.00
CA ARG A 59 -1.53 2.68 -11.70
C ARG A 59 -0.58 3.84 -11.73
N ILE A 60 0.35 3.92 -12.68
CA ILE A 60 1.33 5.01 -12.71
C ILE A 60 0.62 6.35 -12.92
N ILE A 61 -0.20 6.46 -13.98
CA ILE A 61 -0.86 7.72 -14.35
C ILE A 61 -1.77 8.24 -13.21
N PRO A 62 -2.71 7.44 -12.65
CA PRO A 62 -3.56 7.93 -11.58
C PRO A 62 -2.81 8.19 -10.27
N SER A 63 -1.71 7.47 -10.01
CA SER A 63 -0.88 7.74 -8.81
C SER A 63 -0.13 9.06 -8.92
N ILE A 64 0.38 9.41 -10.11
CA ILE A 64 1.00 10.72 -10.35
C ILE A 64 -0.03 11.83 -10.17
N ILE A 65 -1.18 11.73 -10.84
CA ILE A 65 -2.25 12.75 -10.76
C ILE A 65 -2.74 12.90 -9.32
N TYR A 66 -3.04 11.80 -8.64
CA TYR A 66 -3.47 11.81 -7.23
C TYR A 66 -2.40 12.46 -6.34
N SER A 67 -1.13 12.11 -6.53
CA SER A 67 -0.05 12.65 -5.71
C SER A 67 0.12 14.16 -5.89
N LEU A 68 0.03 14.67 -7.13
CA LEU A 68 0.13 16.09 -7.41
C LEU A 68 -0.98 16.86 -6.68
N ILE A 69 -2.23 16.43 -6.87
CA ILE A 69 -3.39 17.11 -6.28
C ILE A 69 -3.33 17.07 -4.75
N VAL A 70 -3.21 15.87 -4.18
CA VAL A 70 -3.30 15.68 -2.73
C VAL A 70 -2.13 16.33 -2.00
N TYR A 71 -0.91 16.23 -2.53
CA TYR A 71 0.27 16.79 -1.87
C TYR A 71 0.21 18.32 -1.77
N PHE A 72 -0.21 19.00 -2.85
CA PHE A 72 -0.33 20.45 -2.84
C PHE A 72 -1.56 20.95 -2.06
N MET A 73 -2.68 20.22 -2.08
CA MET A 73 -3.89 20.58 -1.32
C MET A 73 -3.71 20.47 0.20
N THR A 74 -2.98 19.44 0.66
CA THR A 74 -2.80 19.18 2.09
C THR A 74 -1.71 20.04 2.74
N GLY A 75 -0.94 20.78 1.95
CA GLY A 75 0.11 21.67 2.46
C GLY A 75 1.22 20.93 3.19
N LEU A 76 1.62 19.75 2.70
CA LEU A 76 2.83 19.03 3.13
C LEU A 76 4.09 19.86 2.81
N GLN A 77 5.23 19.47 3.39
CA GLN A 77 6.48 20.22 3.21
C GLN A 77 6.89 20.32 1.75
N ARG A 78 7.14 21.54 1.26
CA ARG A 78 7.45 21.81 -0.14
C ARG A 78 8.94 21.57 -0.46
N THR A 79 9.37 20.31 -0.39
CA THR A 79 10.72 19.88 -0.77
C THR A 79 10.62 18.81 -1.85
N ALA A 80 11.36 18.97 -2.96
CA ALA A 80 11.31 18.03 -4.09
C ALA A 80 11.58 16.57 -3.67
N THR A 81 12.60 16.35 -2.82
CA THR A 81 12.93 15.02 -2.29
C THR A 81 11.76 14.37 -1.54
N LYS A 82 11.03 15.16 -0.74
CA LYS A 82 9.88 14.67 0.05
C LYS A 82 8.68 14.36 -0.83
N PHE A 83 8.50 15.13 -1.91
CA PHE A 83 7.47 14.86 -2.92
C PHE A 83 7.75 13.54 -3.65
N PHE A 84 8.98 13.27 -4.10
CA PHE A 84 9.28 12.01 -4.79
C PHE A 84 9.16 10.78 -3.87
N ILE A 85 9.53 10.89 -2.59
CA ILE A 85 9.31 9.81 -1.61
C ILE A 85 7.81 9.58 -1.40
N PHE A 86 7.02 10.65 -1.32
CA PHE A 86 5.57 10.56 -1.22
C PHE A 86 4.97 9.88 -2.46
N LEU A 87 5.34 10.33 -3.66
CA LEU A 87 4.93 9.72 -4.95
C LEU A 87 5.24 8.21 -4.98
N LEU A 88 6.48 7.84 -4.64
CA LEU A 88 6.93 6.44 -4.59
C LEU A 88 6.10 5.62 -3.61
N THR A 89 5.79 6.17 -2.43
CA THR A 89 4.98 5.49 -1.42
C THR A 89 3.55 5.25 -1.92
N ILE A 90 2.92 6.26 -2.51
CA ILE A 90 1.56 6.13 -3.08
C ILE A 90 1.54 5.13 -4.24
N PHE A 91 2.58 5.10 -5.05
CA PHE A 91 2.74 4.12 -6.11
C PHE A 91 2.89 2.68 -5.55
N LEU A 92 3.74 2.48 -4.55
CA LEU A 92 3.91 1.18 -3.87
C LEU A 92 2.61 0.71 -3.20
N CYS A 93 1.86 1.60 -2.54
CA CYS A 93 0.53 1.29 -2.01
C CYS A 93 -0.43 0.82 -3.09
N SER A 94 -0.40 1.47 -4.26
CA SER A 94 -1.21 1.06 -5.41
C SER A 94 -0.83 -0.34 -5.91
N LEU A 95 0.47 -0.63 -6.02
CA LEU A 95 0.94 -1.95 -6.43
C LEU A 95 0.60 -3.02 -5.39
N PHE A 96 0.71 -2.71 -4.10
CA PHE A 96 0.37 -3.65 -3.03
C PHE A 96 -1.11 -4.02 -3.07
N GLY A 97 -1.97 -3.02 -3.15
CA GLY A 97 -3.40 -3.23 -3.27
C GLY A 97 -3.76 -4.03 -4.53
N SER A 98 -3.07 -3.79 -5.66
CA SER A 98 -3.14 -4.63 -6.87
C SER A 98 -2.85 -6.08 -6.57
N ALA A 99 -1.70 -6.36 -5.95
CA ALA A 99 -1.15 -7.69 -5.85
C ALA A 99 -2.07 -8.60 -5.02
N ILE A 100 -2.66 -8.05 -3.95
CA ILE A 100 -3.69 -8.75 -3.18
C ILE A 100 -4.94 -8.99 -4.01
N CYS A 101 -5.43 -7.99 -4.75
CA CYS A 101 -6.61 -8.15 -5.62
C CYS A 101 -6.37 -9.23 -6.69
N PHE A 102 -5.20 -9.26 -7.33
CA PHE A 102 -4.81 -10.28 -8.30
C PHE A 102 -4.71 -11.67 -7.67
N PHE A 103 -4.16 -11.77 -6.45
CA PHE A 103 -4.09 -13.04 -5.73
C PHE A 103 -5.49 -13.60 -5.42
N PHE A 104 -6.40 -12.78 -4.88
CA PHE A 104 -7.74 -13.22 -4.52
C PHE A 104 -8.64 -13.46 -5.73
N SER A 105 -8.50 -12.70 -6.82
CA SER A 105 -9.21 -12.97 -8.07
C SER A 105 -8.75 -14.26 -8.76
N ALA A 106 -7.48 -14.65 -8.60
CA ALA A 106 -7.02 -15.97 -9.04
C ALA A 106 -7.61 -17.10 -8.18
N LEU A 107 -7.65 -16.91 -6.86
CA LEU A 107 -8.19 -17.89 -5.91
C LEU A 107 -9.71 -18.11 -6.05
N ILE A 108 -10.48 -17.04 -6.16
CA ILE A 108 -11.93 -17.07 -6.03
C ILE A 108 -12.58 -16.75 -7.39
N PRO A 109 -13.45 -17.62 -7.92
CA PRO A 109 -14.08 -17.40 -9.22
C PRO A 109 -15.24 -16.40 -9.18
N MET A 110 -15.84 -16.15 -8.01
CA MET A 110 -16.96 -15.22 -7.85
C MET A 110 -16.48 -13.83 -7.42
N PHE A 111 -16.80 -12.82 -8.24
CA PHE A 111 -16.41 -11.42 -7.99
C PHE A 111 -16.88 -10.91 -6.63
N ALA A 112 -18.16 -11.09 -6.29
CA ALA A 112 -18.74 -10.59 -5.04
C ALA A 112 -18.05 -11.16 -3.79
N VAL A 113 -17.68 -12.45 -3.82
CA VAL A 113 -17.01 -13.11 -2.70
C VAL A 113 -15.56 -12.64 -2.57
N ALA A 114 -14.85 -12.53 -3.70
CA ALA A 114 -13.49 -12.00 -3.72
C ALA A 114 -13.41 -10.56 -3.19
N LEU A 115 -14.36 -9.72 -3.61
CA LEU A 115 -14.50 -8.34 -3.18
C LEU A 115 -14.63 -8.23 -1.66
N VAL A 116 -15.59 -8.95 -1.06
CA VAL A 116 -15.84 -8.91 0.39
C VAL A 116 -14.60 -9.36 1.17
N ILE A 117 -13.95 -10.45 0.75
CA ILE A 117 -12.76 -10.97 1.44
C ILE A 117 -11.59 -9.98 1.38
N VAL A 118 -11.32 -9.39 0.21
CA VAL A 118 -10.22 -8.41 0.06
C VAL A 118 -10.48 -7.17 0.92
N VAL A 119 -11.71 -6.65 0.90
CA VAL A 119 -12.06 -5.47 1.72
C VAL A 119 -11.90 -5.78 3.21
N LEU A 120 -12.35 -6.95 3.68
CA LEU A 120 -12.17 -7.35 5.08
C LEU A 120 -10.68 -7.43 5.46
N ILE A 121 -9.84 -7.99 4.59
CA ILE A 121 -8.39 -8.07 4.81
C ILE A 121 -7.78 -6.67 4.89
N PHE A 122 -8.16 -5.76 4.00
CA PHE A 122 -7.69 -4.38 4.03
C PHE A 122 -8.10 -3.65 5.30
N VAL A 123 -9.33 -3.85 5.78
CA VAL A 123 -9.81 -3.28 7.05
C VAL A 123 -8.99 -3.81 8.22
N VAL A 124 -8.73 -5.12 8.29
CA VAL A 124 -7.89 -5.69 9.35
C VAL A 124 -6.47 -5.12 9.29
N MET A 125 -5.86 -5.03 8.11
CA MET A 125 -4.53 -4.43 7.96
C MET A 125 -4.51 -2.94 8.35
N MET A 126 -5.58 -2.20 8.07
CA MET A 126 -5.73 -0.77 8.40
C MET A 126 -5.76 -0.52 9.91
N ILE A 127 -6.36 -1.41 10.71
CA ILE A 127 -6.36 -1.32 12.19
C ILE A 127 -4.92 -1.36 12.72
N PHE A 128 -4.07 -2.21 12.13
CA PHE A 128 -2.65 -2.36 12.52
C PHE A 128 -1.71 -1.32 11.89
N SER A 129 -2.24 -0.22 11.33
CA SER A 129 -1.44 0.85 10.73
C SER A 129 -0.58 1.68 11.70
N GLY A 130 -0.85 1.61 13.01
CA GLY A 130 -0.19 2.43 14.04
C GLY A 130 -0.82 3.81 14.27
N PHE A 131 -1.85 4.16 13.49
CA PHE A 131 -2.65 5.36 13.72
C PHE A 131 -3.84 5.10 14.65
N VAL A 132 -4.63 4.04 14.36
CA VAL A 132 -5.84 3.68 15.13
C VAL A 132 -5.49 3.04 16.47
N VAL A 133 -4.53 2.11 16.46
CA VAL A 133 -4.04 1.41 17.65
C VAL A 133 -2.56 1.73 17.82
N ASP A 134 -2.15 2.02 19.05
CA ASP A 134 -0.75 2.18 19.38
C ASP A 134 -0.05 0.81 19.33
N LEU A 135 1.04 0.71 18.56
CA LEU A 135 1.73 -0.57 18.34
C LEU A 135 2.49 -1.05 19.59
N GLY A 136 2.78 -0.14 20.53
CA GLY A 136 3.45 -0.44 21.79
C GLY A 136 2.55 -1.11 22.84
N SER A 137 1.23 -0.94 22.74
CA SER A 137 0.26 -1.53 23.68
C SER A 137 -0.30 -2.89 23.23
N LEU A 138 0.15 -3.39 22.07
CA LEU A 138 -0.29 -4.68 21.54
C LEU A 138 0.27 -5.84 22.36
N TYR A 139 -0.60 -6.77 22.73
CA TYR A 139 -0.21 -8.00 23.40
C TYR A 139 0.71 -8.86 22.51
N SER A 140 1.67 -9.55 23.12
CA SER A 140 2.71 -10.29 22.39
C SER A 140 2.18 -11.31 21.38
N TRP A 141 1.00 -11.90 21.61
CA TRP A 141 0.40 -12.91 20.71
C TRP A 141 -0.24 -12.31 19.45
N ILE A 142 -0.70 -11.04 19.47
CA ILE A 142 -1.18 -10.30 18.28
C ILE A 142 -0.02 -9.53 17.62
N GLY A 143 1.03 -9.25 18.38
CA GLY A 143 2.14 -8.37 17.99
C GLY A 143 2.91 -8.78 16.73
N TRP A 144 2.66 -9.96 16.14
CA TRP A 144 3.25 -10.34 14.85
C TRP A 144 2.46 -9.79 13.64
N LEU A 145 1.15 -9.56 13.77
CA LEU A 145 0.28 -9.07 12.68
C LEU A 145 0.69 -7.67 12.19
N LYS A 146 1.31 -6.87 13.06
CA LYS A 146 1.87 -5.56 12.69
C LYS A 146 2.94 -5.64 11.61
N TRP A 147 3.62 -6.77 11.44
CA TRP A 147 4.66 -6.94 10.41
C TRP A 147 4.07 -7.35 9.06
N LEU A 148 2.82 -7.81 9.03
CA LEU A 148 2.11 -8.22 7.83
C LEU A 148 1.26 -7.09 7.22
N SER A 149 1.10 -5.97 7.93
CA SER A 149 0.32 -4.82 7.47
C SER A 149 1.15 -3.86 6.60
N ALA A 150 0.83 -3.77 5.31
CA ALA A 150 1.39 -2.76 4.42
C ALA A 150 0.96 -1.33 4.80
N PHE A 151 -0.23 -1.17 5.40
CA PHE A 151 -0.71 0.13 5.87
C PHE A 151 0.22 0.73 6.92
N ARG A 152 0.82 -0.12 7.77
CA ARG A 152 1.82 0.31 8.76
C ARG A 152 3.06 0.86 8.07
N TYR A 153 3.69 0.10 7.17
CA TYR A 153 4.92 0.52 6.50
C TYR A 153 4.70 1.81 5.68
N ALA A 154 3.58 1.90 4.97
CA ALA A 154 3.25 3.10 4.18
C ALA A 154 3.00 4.33 5.07
N SER A 155 2.22 4.17 6.15
CA SER A 155 1.95 5.28 7.07
C SER A 155 3.21 5.71 7.82
N ASN A 156 4.06 4.75 8.20
CA ASN A 156 5.34 5.00 8.85
C ASN A 156 6.26 5.82 7.93
N LEU A 157 6.42 5.36 6.68
CA LEU A 157 7.26 6.01 5.67
C LEU A 157 6.83 7.47 5.42
N LEU A 158 5.53 7.71 5.25
CA LEU A 158 5.00 9.07 5.07
C LEU A 158 5.13 9.94 6.32
N THR A 159 4.99 9.34 7.50
CA THR A 159 5.17 10.03 8.78
C THR A 159 6.64 10.44 8.96
N ILE A 160 7.59 9.55 8.68
CA ILE A 160 9.03 9.88 8.69
C ILE A 160 9.33 10.97 7.67
N ASN A 161 8.76 10.88 6.46
CA ASN A 161 9.00 11.86 5.40
C ASN A 161 8.51 13.27 5.77
N GLU A 162 7.34 13.37 6.41
CA GLU A 162 6.74 14.65 6.79
C GLU A 162 7.33 15.21 8.08
N PHE A 163 7.44 14.44 9.15
CA PHE A 163 7.81 14.98 10.47
C PHE A 163 9.31 15.23 10.64
N ARG A 164 10.13 14.80 9.67
CA ARG A 164 11.56 15.12 9.67
C ARG A 164 11.77 16.61 9.38
N ASP A 165 12.53 17.27 10.24
CA ASP A 165 12.88 18.70 10.10
C ASP A 165 11.67 19.66 10.16
N ILE A 166 10.56 19.26 10.82
CA ILE A 166 9.45 20.18 11.17
C ILE A 166 9.53 20.54 12.64
N THR A 167 9.41 21.84 12.94
CA THR A 167 9.16 22.35 14.29
C THR A 167 7.75 22.94 14.37
N PHE A 168 6.99 22.57 15.39
CA PHE A 168 5.67 23.17 15.66
C PHE A 168 5.81 24.21 16.78
N CYS A 169 5.38 25.44 16.47
CA CYS A 169 5.34 26.55 17.42
C CYS A 169 3.88 26.80 17.81
N LEU A 170 3.56 26.83 19.10
CA LEU A 170 2.23 27.24 19.55
C LEU A 170 2.07 28.76 19.35
N ALA A 171 0.90 29.18 18.88
CA ALA A 171 0.61 30.59 18.57
C ALA A 171 0.62 31.52 19.81
N ASN A 172 0.62 30.96 21.02
CA ASN A 172 0.73 31.74 22.26
C ASN A 172 2.02 31.38 23.01
N MET A 173 2.89 32.38 23.09
CA MET A 173 4.02 32.57 24.01
C MET A 173 5.38 31.95 23.65
N THR A 174 6.33 32.88 23.45
CA THR A 174 7.79 32.78 23.51
C THR A 174 8.50 32.01 22.39
N SER A 175 9.66 32.53 22.02
CA SER A 175 10.61 32.16 20.96
C SER A 175 11.20 30.74 21.06
N ILE A 176 10.54 29.83 21.78
CA ILE A 176 10.93 28.45 22.00
C ILE A 176 9.80 27.59 21.45
N CYS A 177 9.98 27.00 20.27
CA CYS A 177 9.02 26.06 19.70
C CYS A 177 9.19 24.69 20.38
N PRO A 178 8.29 24.27 21.29
CA PRO A 178 8.59 23.20 22.24
C PRO A 178 8.36 21.79 21.70
N THR A 179 7.81 21.66 20.48
CA THR A 179 7.49 20.34 19.90
C THR A 179 8.17 20.17 18.56
N ASN A 180 9.25 19.37 18.56
CA ASN A 180 9.94 18.99 17.34
C ASN A 180 9.24 17.76 16.74
N GLY A 181 9.19 17.65 15.42
CA GLY A 181 8.60 16.49 14.73
C GLY A 181 9.29 15.18 15.12
N THR A 182 10.55 15.26 15.55
CA THR A 182 11.34 14.14 16.11
C THR A 182 10.78 13.59 17.41
N ASP A 183 10.10 14.40 18.22
CA ASP A 183 9.52 13.96 19.49
C ASP A 183 8.21 13.19 19.25
N ILE A 184 7.47 13.56 18.19
CA ILE A 184 6.28 12.83 17.71
C ILE A 184 6.69 11.47 17.14
N LEU A 185 7.83 11.40 16.43
CA LEU A 185 8.37 10.13 15.95
C LEU A 185 8.80 9.21 17.11
N LYS A 186 9.48 9.78 18.13
CA LYS A 186 9.82 9.05 19.37
C LYS A 186 8.57 8.52 20.08
N SER A 187 7.53 9.35 20.22
CA SER A 187 6.30 8.94 20.91
C SER A 187 5.56 7.81 20.20
N LYS A 188 5.74 7.69 18.87
CA LYS A 188 5.14 6.62 18.05
C LYS A 188 6.00 5.35 17.97
N GLN A 189 7.12 5.28 18.69
CA GLN A 189 8.09 4.18 18.63
C GLN A 189 8.57 3.89 17.19
N ILE A 190 8.71 4.95 16.40
CA ILE A 190 9.23 4.87 15.05
C ILE A 190 10.73 5.13 15.14
N ASP A 191 11.54 4.11 14.89
CA ASP A 191 13.00 4.28 14.83
C ASP A 191 13.34 5.17 13.63
N TYR A 192 13.94 6.34 13.89
CA TYR A 192 14.39 7.29 12.87
C TYR A 192 15.88 7.62 12.99
N GLN A 193 16.63 6.85 13.80
CA GLN A 193 18.01 7.17 14.15
C GLN A 193 18.94 7.10 12.93
N THR A 194 18.60 6.32 11.90
CA THR A 194 19.42 6.20 10.69
C THR A 194 18.62 6.56 9.44
N GLY A 195 19.24 7.24 8.47
CA GLY A 195 18.62 7.49 7.15
C GLY A 195 18.22 6.22 6.36
N TRP A 196 18.58 5.04 6.89
CA TRP A 196 18.22 3.71 6.43
C TRP A 196 16.80 3.28 6.82
N ASP A 197 16.22 3.82 7.90
CA ASP A 197 14.95 3.32 8.43
C ASP A 197 13.78 3.50 7.44
N ARG A 198 13.75 4.62 6.71
CA ARG A 198 12.82 4.83 5.57
C ARG A 198 12.97 3.78 4.46
N TRP A 199 14.20 3.31 4.21
CA TRP A 199 14.46 2.34 3.16
C TRP A 199 13.99 0.94 3.58
N LYS A 200 14.00 0.61 4.88
CA LYS A 200 13.43 -0.64 5.38
C LYS A 200 11.95 -0.74 5.05
N ASP A 201 11.19 0.34 5.26
CA ASP A 201 9.75 0.37 4.95
C ASP A 201 9.47 0.26 3.44
N ILE A 202 10.25 0.96 2.61
CA ILE A 202 10.17 0.87 1.15
C ILE A 202 10.45 -0.56 0.67
N LEU A 203 11.53 -1.17 1.18
CA LEU A 203 11.92 -2.53 0.82
C LEU A 203 10.91 -3.56 1.32
N ALA A 204 10.36 -3.39 2.53
CA ALA A 204 9.32 -4.26 3.06
C ALA A 204 8.05 -4.21 2.19
N LEU A 205 7.59 -3.01 1.82
CA LEU A 205 6.46 -2.84 0.90
C LEU A 205 6.73 -3.47 -0.46
N GLY A 206 7.90 -3.21 -1.05
CA GLY A 206 8.30 -3.80 -2.33
C GLY A 206 8.36 -5.33 -2.27
N ALA A 207 8.92 -5.89 -1.20
CA ALA A 207 8.98 -7.34 -0.98
C ALA A 207 7.59 -7.96 -0.86
N MET A 208 6.66 -7.31 -0.13
CA MET A 208 5.27 -7.75 -0.03
C MET A 208 4.56 -7.74 -1.40
N VAL A 209 4.75 -6.69 -2.20
CA VAL A 209 4.21 -6.60 -3.56
C VAL A 209 4.67 -7.77 -4.42
N VAL A 210 5.99 -8.01 -4.45
CA VAL A 210 6.58 -9.11 -5.22
C VAL A 210 6.06 -10.45 -4.73
N ALA A 211 6.01 -10.67 -3.40
CA ALA A 211 5.50 -11.90 -2.82
C ALA A 211 4.05 -12.19 -3.24
N PHE A 212 3.15 -11.21 -3.16
CA PHE A 212 1.75 -11.40 -3.55
C PHE A 212 1.56 -11.62 -5.05
N TYR A 213 2.34 -10.96 -5.91
CA TYR A 213 2.30 -11.24 -7.35
C TYR A 213 2.85 -12.63 -7.70
N VAL A 214 3.93 -13.07 -7.04
CA VAL A 214 4.44 -14.44 -7.21
C VAL A 214 3.41 -15.46 -6.73
N LEU A 215 2.76 -15.21 -5.59
CA LEU A 215 1.67 -16.06 -5.12
C LEU A 215 0.49 -16.09 -6.10
N ALA A 216 0.11 -14.95 -6.69
CA ALA A 216 -0.93 -14.88 -7.71
C ALA A 216 -0.56 -15.71 -8.95
N LEU A 217 0.69 -15.62 -9.40
CA LEU A 217 1.21 -16.43 -10.51
C LEU A 217 1.16 -17.94 -10.20
N ILE A 218 1.62 -18.33 -9.00
CA ILE A 218 1.57 -19.73 -8.56
C ILE A 218 0.12 -20.24 -8.54
N GLN A 219 -0.82 -19.44 -8.04
CA GLN A 219 -2.24 -19.83 -8.03
C GLN A 219 -2.79 -19.99 -9.44
N LEU A 220 -2.48 -19.07 -10.37
CA LEU A 220 -2.89 -19.19 -11.76
C LEU A 220 -2.32 -20.44 -12.45
N ILE A 221 -1.08 -20.82 -12.14
CA ILE A 221 -0.47 -22.05 -12.67
C ILE A 221 -1.15 -23.29 -12.10
N ARG A 222 -1.52 -23.28 -10.81
CA ARG A 222 -2.16 -24.41 -10.12
C ARG A 222 -3.63 -24.63 -10.49
N MET A 223 -4.28 -23.66 -11.13
CA MET A 223 -5.69 -23.81 -11.53
C MET A 223 -5.84 -25.02 -12.45
N LYS A 224 -6.67 -25.99 -12.03
CA LYS A 224 -7.02 -27.16 -12.85
C LYS A 224 -7.80 -26.69 -14.06
N LYS A 225 -7.24 -26.94 -15.25
CA LYS A 225 -7.86 -26.66 -16.54
C LYS A 225 -8.57 -27.94 -16.99
N THR A 226 -9.73 -28.22 -16.39
CA THR A 226 -10.55 -29.36 -16.83
C THR A 226 -11.26 -28.98 -18.12
N LYS A 227 -11.20 -29.90 -19.10
CA LYS A 227 -11.97 -29.84 -20.35
C LYS A 227 -13.47 -29.92 -20.09
#